data_AF-A0A392ULM9-F1
#
_entry.id   AF-A0A392ULM9-F1
#
_cell.length_a   1.000
_cell.length_b   1.000
_cell.length_c   1.000
_cell.angle_alpha   90.00
_cell.angle_beta   90.00
_cell.angle_gamma   90.00
#
_symmetry.space_group_name_H-M   'P 1'
#
loop_
_entity.id
_entity.type
_entity.pdbx_description
1 polymer ?
#
loop_
_entity_poly.entity_id
_entity_poly.type
_entity_poly.pdbx_seq_one_letter_code
_entity_poly.pdbx_strand_id
1 'polypeptide(L)' 'MEAMVEHNLFTGYNVGELDSVSHLQFTDDTLLLGVKSWANVCALRAVLVLFETMSGLK' A
#
# COMPACT_ATOMS: atom_id res chain seq x y z
N MET A 1 -5.45 0.72 -3.19
CA MET A 1 -4.80 1.05 -1.90
C MET A 1 -5.80 1.62 -0.91
N GLU A 2 -6.65 2.57 -1.33
CA GLU A 2 -7.62 3.27 -0.46
C GLU A 2 -8.48 2.34 0.40
N ALA A 3 -9.11 1.32 -0.19
CA ALA A 3 -9.92 0.34 0.55
C ALA A 3 -9.15 -0.35 1.69
N MET A 4 -7.84 -0.59 1.55
CA MET A 4 -7.05 -1.21 2.63
C MET A 4 -6.81 -0.27 3.81
N VAL A 5 -6.66 1.03 3.51
CA VAL A 5 -6.50 2.07 4.52
C VAL A 5 -7.83 2.28 5.24
N GLU A 6 -8.94 2.37 4.49
CA GLU A 6 -10.30 2.50 5.04
C GLU A 6 -10.68 1.30 5.93
N HIS A 7 -10.28 0.09 5.55
CA HIS A 7 -10.53 -1.12 6.34
C HIS A 7 -9.49 -1.36 7.46
N ASN A 8 -8.59 -0.41 7.74
CA ASN A 8 -7.52 -0.53 8.75
C ASN A 8 -6.59 -1.75 8.55
N LEU A 9 -6.52 -2.30 7.33
CA LEU A 9 -5.65 -3.41 6.98
C LEU A 9 -4.23 -2.94 6.64
N PHE A 10 -4.08 -1.66 6.31
CA PHE A 10 -2.80 -1.03 6.01
C PHE A 10 -2.73 0.35 6.65
N THR A 11 -1.68 0.59 7.43
CA THR A 11 -1.41 1.90 8.04
C THR A 11 -0.35 2.64 7.23
N GLY A 12 -0.76 3.76 6.62
CA GLY A 12 0.12 4.63 5.82
C GLY A 12 1.23 5.29 6.64
N TYR A 13 2.19 5.90 5.95
CA TYR A 13 3.30 6.62 6.57
C TYR A 13 2.91 8.07 6.86
N ASN A 14 3.11 8.55 8.09
CA ASN A 14 2.84 9.95 8.42
C ASN A 14 3.99 10.87 7.98
N VAL A 15 3.68 11.83 7.12
CA VAL A 15 4.57 12.93 6.71
C VAL A 15 4.28 14.12 7.62
N GLY A 16 5.10 14.27 8.64
CA GLY A 16 4.86 15.26 9.69
C GLY A 16 3.67 14.86 10.56
N GLU A 17 2.91 15.85 11.03
CA GLU A 17 1.84 15.67 12.01
C GLU A 17 0.45 15.57 11.39
N LEU A 18 0.30 15.90 10.10
CA LEU A 18 -1.00 16.11 9.45
C LEU A 18 -1.35 15.08 8.37
N ASP A 19 -0.39 14.61 7.58
CA ASP A 19 -0.70 13.86 6.37
C ASP A 19 -0.18 12.43 6.40
N SER A 20 -1.09 11.46 6.37
CA SER A 20 -0.75 10.05 6.18
C SER A 20 -0.70 9.71 4.68
N VAL A 21 0.48 9.40 4.17
CA VAL A 21 0.71 8.99 2.79
C VAL A 21 0.80 7.46 2.73
N SER A 22 -0.13 6.84 1.99
CA SER A 22 -0.15 5.37 1.78
C SER A 22 0.53 4.94 0.48
N HIS A 23 0.53 5.80 -0.54
CA HIS A 23 1.10 5.52 -1.84
C HIS A 23 1.49 6.81 -2.58
N LEU A 24 2.50 6.71 -3.43
CA LEU A 24 2.94 7.75 -4.34
C LEU A 24 3.13 7.14 -5.73
N GLN A 25 2.52 7.74 -6.74
CA GLN A 25 2.60 7.28 -8.13
C GLN A 25 3.35 8.31 -8.98
N PHE A 26 4.32 7.85 -9.76
CA PHE A 26 5.06 8.68 -10.71
C PHE A 26 5.34 7.87 -11.98
N THR A 27 4.73 8.29 -13.09
CA THR A 27 4.78 7.58 -14.38
C THR A 27 4.40 6.10 -14.20
N ASP A 28 5.34 5.17 -14.40
CA ASP A 28 5.13 3.73 -14.29
C ASP A 28 5.45 3.18 -12.89
N ASP A 29 6.02 4.02 -12.01
CA ASP A 29 6.45 3.63 -10.68
C ASP A 29 5.37 3.93 -9.64
N THR A 30 5.05 2.94 -8.80
CA THR A 30 4.19 3.10 -7.63
C THR A 30 4.97 2.75 -6.37
N LEU A 31 5.24 3.75 -5.54
CA LEU A 31 5.82 3.59 -4.21
C LEU A 31 4.70 3.41 -3.18
N LEU A 32 4.79 2.35 -2.39
CA LEU A 32 3.83 2.04 -1.32
C LEU A 32 4.49 2.31 0.03
N LEU A 33 3.87 3.17 0.83
CA LEU A 33 4.45 3.78 2.02
C LEU A 33 3.61 3.41 3.24
N GLY A 34 4.21 2.79 4.23
CA GLY A 34 3.52 2.39 5.46
C GLY A 34 4.46 2.36 6.65
N VAL A 35 3.89 2.33 7.85
CA VAL A 35 4.68 2.17 9.08
C VAL A 35 5.41 0.83 9.08
N LYS A 36 6.54 0.75 9.79
CA LYS A 36 7.32 -0.48 9.97
C LYS A 36 6.52 -1.49 10.80
N SER A 37 5.70 -2.27 10.12
CA SER A 37 4.84 -3.30 10.69
C SER A 37 4.83 -4.52 9.79
N TRP A 38 4.90 -5.70 10.40
CA TRP A 38 4.75 -6.96 9.67
C TRP A 38 3.36 -7.08 9.05
N ALA A 39 2.32 -6.57 9.72
CA ALA A 39 0.96 -6.57 9.20
C ALA A 39 0.87 -5.79 7.86
N ASN A 40 1.53 -4.64 7.78
CA ASN A 40 1.61 -3.86 6.54
C ASN A 40 2.33 -4.63 5.42
N VAL A 41 3.40 -5.36 5.73
CA VAL A 41 4.10 -6.20 4.74
C VAL A 41 3.21 -7.34 4.24
N CYS A 42 2.49 -8.02 5.14
CA CYS A 42 1.55 -9.07 4.77
C CYS A 42 0.40 -8.52 3.90
N ALA A 43 -0.16 -7.38 4.28
CA ALA A 43 -1.23 -6.73 3.53
C ALA A 43 -0.75 -6.29 2.14
N LEU A 44 0.45 -5.70 2.06
CA LEU A 44 1.06 -5.28 0.80
C LEU A 44 1.27 -6.46 -0.14
N ARG A 45 1.84 -7.55 0.38
CA ARG A 45 2.06 -8.78 -0.37
C ARG A 45 0.75 -9.36 -0.88
N ALA A 46 -0.29 -9.43 -0.05
CA ALA A 46 -1.59 -9.96 -0.46
C ALA A 46 -2.18 -9.16 -1.62
N VAL A 47 -2.06 -7.82 -1.60
CA VAL A 47 -2.59 -6.98 -2.67
C VAL A 47 -1.76 -7.03 -3.94
N LEU A 48 -0.44 -7.10 -3.86
CA LEU A 48 0.39 -7.26 -5.05
C LEU A 48 0.13 -8.61 -5.73
N VAL A 49 -0.02 -9.69 -4.95
CA VAL A 49 -0.39 -11.01 -5.50
C VAL A 49 -1.79 -10.97 -6.11
N LEU A 50 -2.76 -10.35 -5.45
CA LEU A 50 -4.11 -10.19 -6.02
C LEU A 50 -4.05 -9.40 -7.34
N PHE A 51 -3.28 -8.32 -7.36
CA PHE A 51 -3.09 -7.51 -8.56
C PHE A 51 -2.44 -8.30 -9.69
N GLU A 52 -1.37 -9.05 -9.43
CA GLU A 52 -0.71 -9.96 -10.38
C GLU A 52 -1.73 -10.95 -10.98
N THR A 53 -2.51 -11.63 -10.13
CA THR A 53 -3.50 -12.62 -10.57
C THR A 53 -4.62 -12.02 -11.42
N MET A 54 -5.06 -10.79 -11.12
CA MET A 54 -6.17 -10.15 -11.82
C MET A 54 -5.73 -9.42 -13.09
N SER A 55 -4.52 -8.88 -13.10
CA SER A 55 -3.93 -8.19 -14.26
C SER A 55 -3.36 -9.15 -15.30
N GLY A 56 -3.05 -10.39 -14.91
CA GLY A 56 -2.38 -11.36 -15.77
C GLY A 56 -0.92 -11.01 -16.04
N LEU A 57 -0.36 -10.05 -15.31
CA LEU A 57 1.07 -9.75 -15.31
C LEU A 57 1.79 -10.92 -14.60
N LYS A 58 2.94 -11.35 -15.14
CA LYS A 58 3.85 -12.33 -14.52
C LYS A 58 5.21 -11.68 -14.31
#